data_AF-A0A942HDR9-F1
#
_entry.id   AF-A0A942HDR9-F1
#
_cell.length_a   1.000
_cell.length_b   1.000
_cell.length_c   1.000
_cell.angle_alpha   90.00
_cell.angle_beta   90.00
_cell.angle_gamma   90.00
#
_symmetry.space_group_name_H-M   'P 1'
#
loop_
_entity.id
_entity.type
_entity.pdbx_description
1 polymer ?
#
loop_
_entity_poly.entity_id
_entity_poly.type
_entity_poly.pdbx_seq_one_letter_code
_entity_poly.pdbx_strand_id
1 'polypeptide(L)'
;MTYEEPTPQDVIEQLSARKADALNTLDMLRAQRAKVVEESGKFESPQAVLEYLDFFIPAFEEVVAELDRISGEIVVRVTRAHIDVLRQVAANCRTEQRRCLIFRDKCINRPLPHESMRPLLNDISVTTRDQLTAFFDLNSAAAKLERIINTTHPEPEPEPKRVLGRRELFTSLFKLPKD
;
A
#
# COMPACT_ATOMS: atom_id res chain seq x y z
N MET A 1 -20.82 -7.48 -24.46
CA MET A 1 -20.25 -6.45 -23.57
C MET A 1 -18.86 -6.15 -24.09
N THR A 2 -18.68 -5.00 -24.73
CA THR A 2 -17.36 -4.49 -25.11
C THR A 2 -16.65 -4.06 -23.83
N TYR A 3 -15.60 -4.78 -23.43
CA TYR A 3 -14.73 -4.32 -22.36
C TYR A 3 -13.90 -3.17 -22.95
N GLU A 4 -14.18 -1.93 -22.55
CA GLU A 4 -13.29 -0.82 -22.85
C GLU A 4 -11.93 -1.10 -22.20
N GLU A 5 -10.87 -0.96 -22.98
CA GLU A 5 -9.51 -1.10 -22.45
C GLU A 5 -9.21 0.07 -21.50
N PRO A 6 -8.60 -0.20 -20.33
CA PRO A 6 -8.26 0.87 -19.40
C PRO A 6 -7.24 1.82 -20.03
N THR A 7 -7.44 3.10 -19.83
CA THR A 7 -6.53 4.17 -20.27
C THR A 7 -5.64 4.64 -19.11
N PRO A 8 -4.50 5.30 -19.39
CA PRO A 8 -3.72 5.96 -18.35
C PRO A 8 -4.55 6.96 -17.54
N GLN A 9 -5.51 7.64 -18.17
CA GLN A 9 -6.40 8.60 -17.52
C GLN A 9 -7.27 7.95 -16.44
N ASP A 10 -7.83 6.76 -16.70
CA ASP A 10 -8.61 6.01 -15.71
C ASP A 10 -7.80 5.67 -14.46
N VAL A 11 -6.50 5.43 -14.64
CA VAL A 11 -5.59 5.17 -13.52
C VAL A 11 -5.27 6.47 -12.78
N ILE A 12 -4.99 7.57 -13.48
CA ILE A 12 -4.74 8.89 -12.87
C ILE A 12 -5.92 9.31 -12.00
N GLU A 13 -7.15 9.15 -12.49
CA GLU A 13 -8.36 9.49 -11.73
C GLU A 13 -8.50 8.64 -10.46
N GLN A 14 -8.24 7.34 -10.57
CA GLN A 14 -8.22 6.43 -9.43
C GLN A 14 -7.16 6.83 -8.39
N LEU A 15 -5.92 7.10 -8.84
CA LEU A 15 -4.83 7.51 -7.95
C LEU A 15 -5.12 8.87 -7.29
N SER A 16 -5.70 9.81 -8.04
CA SER A 16 -6.09 11.13 -7.54
C SER A 16 -7.18 11.04 -6.48
N ALA A 17 -8.19 10.18 -6.68
CA ALA A 17 -9.22 9.93 -5.68
C ALA A 17 -8.62 9.30 -4.40
N ARG A 18 -7.73 8.30 -4.54
CA ARG A 18 -7.04 7.70 -3.38
C ARG A 18 -6.15 8.69 -2.65
N LYS A 19 -5.47 9.58 -3.39
CA LYS A 19 -4.65 10.67 -2.83
C LYS A 19 -5.51 11.64 -2.01
N ALA A 20 -6.65 12.07 -2.55
CA ALA A 20 -7.55 12.98 -1.85
C ALA A 20 -8.09 12.37 -0.55
N ASP A 21 -8.51 11.10 -0.59
CA ASP A 21 -8.96 10.37 0.61
C ASP A 21 -7.83 10.27 1.65
N ALA A 22 -6.61 9.95 1.22
CA ALA A 22 -5.45 9.85 2.12
C ALA A 22 -5.08 11.20 2.75
N LEU A 23 -5.18 12.31 2.02
CA LEU A 23 -4.97 13.65 2.56
C LEU A 23 -5.99 14.01 3.63
N ASN A 24 -7.27 13.72 3.39
CA ASN A 24 -8.32 13.90 4.39
C ASN A 24 -8.05 13.07 5.66
N THR A 25 -7.63 11.81 5.48
CA THR A 25 -7.22 10.94 6.60
C THR A 25 -6.04 11.53 7.36
N LEU A 26 -5.01 12.04 6.67
CA LEU A 26 -3.84 12.65 7.30
C LEU A 26 -4.23 13.83 8.19
N ASP A 27 -5.12 14.69 7.72
CA ASP A 27 -5.60 15.83 8.52
C ASP A 27 -6.36 15.36 9.76
N MET A 28 -7.20 14.32 9.63
CA MET A 28 -7.86 13.69 10.78
C MET A 28 -6.85 13.12 11.78
N LEU A 29 -5.85 12.37 11.32
CA LEU A 29 -4.84 11.75 12.19
C LEU A 29 -3.97 12.81 12.89
N ARG A 30 -3.59 13.90 12.20
CA ARG A 30 -2.85 15.02 12.80
C ARG A 30 -3.67 15.74 13.86
N ALA A 31 -4.97 15.96 13.61
CA ALA A 31 -5.87 16.53 14.61
C ALA A 31 -6.04 15.61 15.83
N GLN A 32 -6.20 14.30 15.62
CA GLN A 32 -6.24 13.31 16.68
C GLN A 32 -4.94 13.27 17.49
N ARG A 33 -3.79 13.35 16.82
CA ARG A 33 -2.47 13.44 17.46
C ARG A 33 -2.37 14.66 18.37
N ALA A 34 -2.77 15.84 17.88
CA ALA A 34 -2.80 17.06 18.69
C ALA A 34 -3.69 16.90 19.93
N LYS A 35 -4.86 16.27 19.77
CA LYS A 35 -5.77 15.98 20.88
C LYS A 35 -5.18 14.99 21.90
N VAL A 36 -4.43 13.98 21.46
CA VAL A 36 -3.72 13.05 22.36
C VAL A 36 -2.66 13.79 23.18
N VAL A 37 -1.97 14.77 22.60
CA VAL A 37 -1.01 15.62 23.32
C VAL A 37 -1.72 16.48 24.37
N GLU A 38 -2.79 17.17 23.97
CA GLU A 38 -3.60 18.03 24.84
C GLU A 38 -4.19 17.25 26.03
N GLU A 39 -4.73 16.07 25.76
CA GLU A 39 -5.38 15.22 26.75
C GLU A 39 -4.44 14.17 27.36
N SER A 40 -3.13 14.32 27.21
CA SER A 40 -2.11 13.32 27.58
C SER A 40 -2.27 12.76 29.01
N GLY A 41 -2.62 13.61 29.98
CA GLY A 41 -2.86 13.20 31.37
C GLY A 41 -4.07 12.28 31.59
N LYS A 42 -4.93 12.08 30.59
CA LYS A 42 -6.10 11.18 30.63
C LYS A 42 -5.80 9.79 30.06
N PHE A 43 -4.61 9.56 29.52
CA PHE A 43 -4.19 8.26 28.99
C PHE A 43 -3.31 7.53 29.99
N GLU A 44 -3.44 6.21 30.05
CA GLU A 44 -2.48 5.38 30.81
C GLU A 44 -1.09 5.40 30.16
N SER A 45 -1.03 5.41 28.83
CA SER A 45 0.20 5.52 28.06
C SER A 45 -0.05 6.38 26.80
N PRO A 46 0.00 7.72 26.92
CA PRO A 46 -0.15 8.60 25.76
C PRO A 46 0.96 8.36 24.73
N GLN A 47 2.16 8.00 25.19
CA GLN A 47 3.31 7.73 24.34
C GLN A 47 3.05 6.57 23.36
N ALA A 48 2.39 5.49 23.79
CA ALA A 48 2.06 4.37 22.90
C ALA A 48 1.08 4.77 21.79
N VAL A 49 0.17 5.72 22.07
CA VAL A 49 -0.76 6.26 21.08
C VAL A 49 -0.04 7.19 20.10
N LEU A 50 0.87 8.03 20.60
CA LEU A 50 1.69 8.90 19.77
C LEU A 50 2.63 8.11 18.87
N GLU A 51 3.30 7.08 19.37
CA GLU A 51 4.13 6.19 18.55
C GLU A 51 3.34 5.50 17.43
N TYR A 52 2.09 5.12 17.71
CA TYR A 52 1.21 4.57 16.70
C TYR A 52 0.90 5.59 15.60
N LEU A 53 0.53 6.82 15.98
CA LEU A 53 0.24 7.90 15.03
C LEU A 53 1.49 8.35 14.27
N ASP A 54 2.62 8.48 14.95
CA ASP A 54 3.91 8.90 14.40
C ASP A 54 4.52 7.84 13.47
N PHE A 55 4.06 6.59 13.56
CA PHE A 55 4.36 5.58 12.55
C PHE A 55 3.51 5.77 11.28
N PHE A 56 2.19 5.93 11.43
CA PHE A 56 1.28 5.92 10.28
C PHE A 56 1.20 7.24 9.51
N ILE A 57 1.31 8.38 10.19
CA ILE A 57 1.24 9.70 9.53
C ILE A 57 2.35 9.82 8.46
N PRO A 58 3.65 9.63 8.77
CA PRO A 58 4.69 9.71 7.74
C PRO A 58 4.53 8.64 6.66
N ALA A 59 4.14 7.41 7.02
CA ALA A 59 3.92 6.35 6.04
C ALA A 59 2.82 6.70 5.03
N PHE A 60 1.74 7.36 5.46
CA PHE A 60 0.68 7.81 4.55
C PHE A 60 1.10 9.03 3.73
N GLU A 61 1.94 9.93 4.27
CA GLU A 61 2.54 11.03 3.50
C GLU A 61 3.42 10.51 2.36
N GLU A 62 4.24 9.49 2.61
CA GLU A 62 5.06 8.83 1.59
C GLU A 62 4.19 8.20 0.50
N VAL A 63 3.12 7.49 0.88
CA VAL A 63 2.18 6.93 -0.11
C VAL A 63 1.56 8.04 -0.96
N VAL A 64 1.08 9.13 -0.35
CA VAL A 64 0.51 10.28 -1.07
C VAL A 64 1.51 10.86 -2.08
N ALA A 65 2.78 11.01 -1.69
CA ALA A 65 3.83 11.50 -2.57
C ALA A 65 4.08 10.55 -3.75
N GLU A 66 4.09 9.23 -3.51
CA GLU A 66 4.23 8.24 -4.57
C GLU A 66 3.03 8.22 -5.53
N LEU A 67 1.80 8.37 -5.03
CA LEU A 67 0.61 8.46 -5.87
C LEU A 67 0.66 9.68 -6.79
N ASP A 68 1.08 10.83 -6.26
CA ASP A 68 1.23 12.06 -7.03
C ASP A 68 2.32 11.94 -8.11
N ARG A 69 3.49 11.41 -7.73
CA ARG A 69 4.62 11.17 -8.63
C ARG A 69 4.21 10.24 -9.77
N ILE A 70 3.62 9.09 -9.46
CA ILE A 70 3.17 8.12 -10.47
C ILE A 70 2.14 8.76 -11.39
N SER A 71 1.17 9.50 -10.85
CA SER A 71 0.13 10.16 -11.65
C SER A 71 0.72 11.15 -12.67
N GLY A 72 1.77 11.90 -12.29
CA GLY A 72 2.46 12.79 -13.22
C GLY A 72 3.30 12.06 -14.29
N GLU A 73 3.91 10.93 -13.94
CA GLU A 73 4.78 10.18 -14.84
C GLU A 73 4.00 9.35 -15.88
N ILE A 74 2.87 8.74 -15.50
CA ILE A 74 2.11 7.85 -16.41
C ILE A 74 1.43 8.57 -17.57
N VAL A 75 1.27 9.91 -17.49
CA VAL A 75 0.82 10.75 -18.61
C VAL A 75 1.82 10.69 -19.77
N VAL A 76 3.11 10.61 -19.45
CA VAL A 76 4.18 10.58 -20.45
C VAL A 76 4.45 9.14 -20.90
N ARG A 77 4.62 8.23 -19.93
CA ARG A 77 4.93 6.84 -20.20
C ARG A 77 4.59 5.95 -19.02
N VAL A 78 3.91 4.84 -19.29
CA VAL A 78 3.72 3.77 -18.30
C VAL A 78 4.96 2.86 -18.28
N THR A 79 5.45 2.54 -17.08
CA THR A 79 6.61 1.66 -16.88
C THR A 79 6.32 0.56 -15.87
N ARG A 80 7.11 -0.52 -15.91
CA ARG A 80 6.99 -1.62 -14.94
C ARG A 80 7.24 -1.16 -13.50
N ALA A 81 8.13 -0.20 -13.30
CA ALA A 81 8.42 0.37 -11.98
C ALA A 81 7.18 0.98 -11.31
N HIS A 82 6.29 1.62 -12.07
CA HIS A 82 5.03 2.15 -11.52
C HIS A 82 4.14 1.05 -10.95
N ILE A 83 4.01 -0.06 -11.68
CA ILE A 83 3.22 -1.23 -11.29
C ILE A 83 3.80 -1.84 -10.01
N ASP A 84 5.12 -2.00 -9.97
CA ASP A 84 5.83 -2.62 -8.85
C ASP A 84 5.69 -1.77 -7.58
N VAL A 85 5.80 -0.44 -7.68
CA VAL A 85 5.57 0.49 -6.55
C VAL A 85 4.14 0.37 -6.02
N LEU A 86 3.11 0.42 -6.88
CA LEU A 86 1.71 0.31 -6.45
C LEU A 86 1.43 -1.02 -5.73
N ARG A 87 1.98 -2.13 -6.25
CA ARG A 87 1.89 -3.46 -5.61
C ARG A 87 2.61 -3.49 -4.28
N GLN A 88 3.81 -2.91 -4.20
CA GLN A 88 4.60 -2.86 -2.98
C GLN A 88 3.89 -2.06 -1.88
N VAL A 89 3.32 -0.90 -2.22
CA VAL A 89 2.52 -0.10 -1.28
C VAL A 89 1.35 -0.91 -0.73
N ALA A 90 0.57 -1.56 -1.61
CA ALA A 90 -0.56 -2.38 -1.18
C ALA A 90 -0.13 -3.57 -0.29
N ALA A 91 0.99 -4.21 -0.60
CA ALA A 91 1.56 -5.29 0.20
C ALA A 91 2.03 -4.80 1.58
N ASN A 92 2.73 -3.67 1.64
CA ASN A 92 3.17 -3.05 2.90
C ASN A 92 1.96 -2.71 3.78
N CYS A 93 0.93 -2.08 3.21
CA CYS A 93 -0.29 -1.74 3.93
C CYS A 93 -0.97 -2.97 4.52
N ARG A 94 -0.94 -4.12 3.81
CA ARG A 94 -1.51 -5.38 4.31
C ARG A 94 -0.72 -5.92 5.50
N THR A 95 0.61 -5.84 5.46
CA THR A 95 1.47 -6.25 6.58
C THR A 95 1.22 -5.39 7.83
N GLU A 96 1.06 -4.09 7.65
CA GLU A 96 0.88 -3.14 8.76
C GLU A 96 -0.50 -3.20 9.44
N GLN A 97 -1.49 -3.89 8.86
CA GLN A 97 -2.77 -4.18 9.52
C GLN A 97 -2.59 -4.85 10.89
N ARG A 98 -1.52 -5.64 11.05
CA ARG A 98 -1.18 -6.27 12.34
C ARG A 98 -0.94 -5.24 13.44
N ARG A 99 -0.37 -4.07 13.10
CA ARG A 99 -0.11 -3.00 14.06
C ARG A 99 -1.41 -2.38 14.59
N CYS A 100 -2.44 -2.27 13.76
CA CYS A 100 -3.77 -1.84 14.18
C CYS A 100 -4.39 -2.81 15.21
N LEU A 101 -4.23 -4.11 15.01
CA LEU A 101 -4.72 -5.12 15.96
C LEU A 101 -3.99 -5.02 17.30
N ILE A 102 -2.66 -4.92 17.27
CA ILE A 102 -1.83 -4.77 18.48
C ILE A 102 -2.19 -3.48 19.22
N PHE A 103 -2.40 -2.37 18.49
CA PHE A 103 -2.82 -1.10 19.08
C PHE A 103 -4.16 -1.24 19.79
N ARG A 104 -5.16 -1.84 19.13
CA ARG A 104 -6.47 -2.07 19.74
C ARG A 104 -6.38 -2.92 20.99
N ASP A 105 -5.63 -4.00 20.96
CA ASP A 105 -5.51 -4.91 22.12
C ASP A 105 -4.79 -4.23 23.29
N LYS A 106 -3.74 -3.44 23.02
CA LYS A 106 -2.95 -2.76 24.06
C LYS A 106 -3.56 -1.47 24.57
N CYS A 107 -4.23 -0.71 23.71
CA CYS A 107 -4.66 0.66 24.02
C CYS A 107 -6.17 0.78 24.17
N ILE A 108 -6.97 -0.13 23.61
CA ILE A 108 -8.43 -0.02 23.58
C ILE A 108 -9.08 -1.12 24.41
N ASN A 109 -8.86 -2.39 24.10
CA ASN A 109 -9.67 -3.51 24.63
C ASN A 109 -9.56 -3.75 26.14
N ARG A 110 -8.63 -3.06 26.82
CA ARG A 110 -8.47 -3.09 28.27
C ARG A 110 -9.32 -2.02 28.97
N PRO A 111 -9.56 -2.16 30.28
CA PRO A 111 -10.10 -1.06 31.09
C PRO A 111 -9.19 0.16 31.00
N LEU A 112 -9.78 1.35 30.84
CA LEU A 112 -9.02 2.60 30.74
C LEU A 112 -9.15 3.42 32.03
N PRO A 113 -8.09 4.16 32.44
CA PRO A 113 -8.19 5.08 33.56
C PRO A 113 -9.29 6.14 33.36
N HIS A 114 -9.46 6.59 32.11
CA HIS A 114 -10.50 7.52 31.69
C HIS A 114 -11.24 6.96 30.47
N GLU A 115 -12.37 6.30 30.71
CA GLU A 115 -13.21 5.70 29.67
C GLU A 115 -13.72 6.71 28.62
N SER A 116 -13.75 8.01 28.95
CA SER A 116 -14.05 9.08 28.00
C SER A 116 -13.06 9.19 26.83
N MET A 117 -11.86 8.61 26.95
CA MET A 117 -10.85 8.57 25.87
C MET A 117 -11.06 7.40 24.89
N ARG A 118 -11.88 6.40 25.24
CA ARG A 118 -12.13 5.23 24.39
C ARG A 118 -12.63 5.59 22.99
N PRO A 119 -13.57 6.55 22.79
CA PRO A 119 -14.00 6.96 21.46
C PRO A 119 -12.85 7.48 20.59
N LEU A 120 -12.00 8.35 21.14
CA LEU A 120 -10.85 8.88 20.41
C LEU A 120 -9.87 7.77 19.97
N LEU A 121 -9.59 6.81 20.86
CA LEU A 121 -8.71 5.69 20.53
C LEU A 121 -9.33 4.77 19.47
N ASN A 122 -10.64 4.50 19.55
CA ASN A 122 -11.36 3.77 18.52
C ASN A 122 -11.31 4.48 17.17
N ASP A 123 -11.55 5.78 17.15
CA ASP A 123 -11.51 6.58 15.92
C ASP A 123 -10.11 6.54 15.29
N ILE A 124 -9.05 6.73 16.08
CA ILE A 124 -7.66 6.57 15.60
C ILE A 124 -7.45 5.19 14.96
N SER A 125 -7.88 4.13 15.65
CA SER A 125 -7.73 2.76 15.16
C SER A 125 -8.50 2.50 13.88
N VAL A 126 -9.75 2.97 13.80
CA VAL A 126 -10.65 2.74 12.65
C VAL A 126 -10.15 3.54 11.45
N THR A 127 -9.90 4.85 11.61
CA THR A 127 -9.39 5.72 10.54
C THR A 127 -8.13 5.15 9.91
N THR A 128 -7.16 4.72 10.74
CA THR A 128 -5.91 4.14 10.23
C THR A 128 -6.14 2.82 9.46
N ARG A 129 -6.93 1.91 10.04
CA ARG A 129 -7.22 0.60 9.45
C ARG A 129 -7.95 0.73 8.11
N ASP A 130 -8.92 1.64 8.04
CA ASP A 130 -9.74 1.85 6.87
C ASP A 130 -8.91 2.46 5.74
N GLN A 131 -7.99 3.39 6.06
CA GLN A 131 -7.03 3.93 5.09
C GLN A 131 -6.07 2.86 4.55
N LEU A 132 -5.52 2.00 5.42
CA LEU A 132 -4.69 0.87 4.98
C LEU A 132 -5.45 -0.06 4.03
N THR A 133 -6.74 -0.30 4.32
CA THR A 133 -7.61 -1.13 3.48
C THR A 133 -7.89 -0.45 2.14
N ALA A 134 -8.11 0.87 2.14
CA ALA A 134 -8.31 1.65 0.93
C ALA A 134 -7.11 1.56 -0.02
N PHE A 135 -5.88 1.48 0.51
CA PHE A 135 -4.68 1.29 -0.32
C PHE A 135 -4.56 -0.11 -0.95
N PHE A 136 -5.41 -1.08 -0.61
CA PHE A 136 -5.41 -2.36 -1.32
C PHE A 136 -5.92 -2.22 -2.75
N ASP A 137 -6.74 -1.20 -3.02
CA ASP A 137 -7.24 -0.87 -4.35
C ASP A 137 -6.11 -0.48 -5.33
N LEU A 138 -4.92 -0.13 -4.83
CA LEU A 138 -3.75 0.09 -5.68
C LEU A 138 -3.33 -1.15 -6.47
N ASN A 139 -3.71 -2.37 -6.04
CA ASN A 139 -3.55 -3.57 -6.87
C ASN A 139 -4.40 -3.52 -8.14
N SER A 140 -5.59 -2.93 -8.07
CA SER A 140 -6.48 -2.75 -9.23
C SER A 140 -5.85 -1.73 -10.21
N ALA A 141 -5.34 -0.61 -9.69
CA ALA A 141 -4.60 0.38 -10.49
C ALA A 141 -3.37 -0.26 -11.16
N ALA A 142 -2.58 -1.04 -10.43
CA ALA A 142 -1.43 -1.77 -10.96
C ALA A 142 -1.82 -2.76 -12.06
N ALA A 143 -2.94 -3.48 -11.91
CA ALA A 143 -3.45 -4.40 -12.92
C ALA A 143 -3.92 -3.68 -14.20
N LYS A 144 -4.51 -2.47 -14.07
CA LYS A 144 -4.86 -1.63 -15.22
C LYS A 144 -3.60 -1.18 -15.98
N LEU A 145 -2.58 -0.70 -15.28
CA LEU A 145 -1.29 -0.33 -15.89
C LEU A 145 -0.61 -1.51 -16.57
N GLU A 146 -0.67 -2.71 -15.99
CA GLU A 146 -0.12 -3.93 -16.60
C GLU A 146 -0.82 -4.28 -17.92
N ARG A 147 -2.15 -4.11 -18.01
CA ARG A 147 -2.88 -4.28 -19.27
C ARG A 147 -2.44 -3.27 -20.32
N ILE A 148 -2.29 -1.99 -19.93
CA ILE A 148 -1.85 -0.92 -20.83
C ILE A 148 -0.48 -1.25 -21.44
N ILE A 149 0.48 -1.69 -20.62
CA ILE A 149 1.82 -2.08 -21.11
C ILE A 149 1.71 -3.24 -22.12
N ASN A 150 0.92 -4.28 -21.80
CA ASN A 150 0.81 -5.47 -22.63
C ASN A 150 0.09 -5.23 -23.96
N THR A 151 -0.76 -4.19 -24.06
CA THR A 151 -1.43 -3.81 -25.32
C THR A 151 -0.61 -2.84 -26.17
N THR A 152 0.22 -1.98 -25.56
CA THR A 152 1.12 -1.06 -26.31
C THR A 152 2.44 -1.71 -26.74
N HIS A 153 2.91 -2.71 -25.99
CA HIS A 153 4.08 -3.50 -26.34
C HIS A 153 3.71 -4.99 -26.19
N PRO A 154 3.22 -5.66 -27.25
CA PRO A 154 3.12 -7.10 -27.21
C PRO A 154 4.52 -7.65 -26.95
N GLU A 155 4.68 -8.46 -25.89
CA GLU A 155 5.89 -9.26 -25.73
C GLU A 155 6.13 -10.00 -27.06
N PRO A 156 7.35 -9.99 -27.62
CA PRO A 156 7.65 -10.86 -28.76
C PRO A 156 7.27 -12.28 -28.34
N GLU A 157 6.49 -12.97 -29.19
CA GLU A 157 6.01 -14.32 -28.90
C GLU A 157 7.15 -15.15 -28.30
N PRO A 158 6.96 -15.80 -27.14
CA PRO A 158 7.97 -16.69 -26.61
C PRO A 158 8.22 -17.74 -27.69
N GLU A 159 9.42 -17.75 -28.26
CA GLU A 159 9.85 -18.79 -29.19
C GLU A 159 9.43 -20.15 -28.62
N PRO A 160 8.84 -21.04 -29.44
CA PRO A 160 8.23 -22.27 -28.96
C PRO A 160 9.25 -23.01 -28.10
N LYS A 161 9.00 -23.04 -26.78
CA LYS A 161 9.86 -23.72 -25.81
C LYS A 161 10.05 -25.15 -26.31
N ARG A 162 11.22 -25.45 -26.86
CA ARG A 162 11.66 -26.83 -27.03
C ARG A 162 11.64 -27.44 -25.64
N VAL A 163 10.66 -28.29 -25.39
CA VAL A 163 10.55 -29.06 -24.16
C VAL A 163 11.73 -30.03 -24.15
N LEU A 164 12.84 -29.58 -23.58
CA LEU A 164 13.99 -30.45 -23.29
C LEU A 164 13.55 -31.41 -22.18
N GLY A 165 13.70 -32.71 -22.46
CA GLY A 165 13.25 -33.76 -21.56
C GLY A 165 14.06 -33.77 -20.28
N ARG A 166 13.47 -34.24 -19.17
CA ARG A 166 14.09 -34.34 -17.82
C ARG A 166 15.50 -34.97 -17.80
N ARG A 167 15.88 -35.75 -18.83
CA ARG A 167 17.20 -36.38 -18.96
C ARG A 167 18.28 -35.46 -19.54
N GLU A 168 17.93 -34.37 -20.22
CA GLU A 168 18.90 -33.41 -20.80
C GLU A 168 19.33 -32.33 -19.80
N LEU A 169 18.54 -32.08 -18.74
CA LEU A 169 18.87 -31.13 -17.68
C LEU A 169 20.00 -31.60 -16.73
N PHE A 170 20.31 -32.90 -16.70
CA PHE A 170 21.31 -33.44 -15.77
C PHE A 170 22.74 -33.50 -16.31
N THR A 171 22.95 -33.34 -17.62
CA THR A 171 24.29 -33.46 -18.24
C THR A 171 24.96 -32.12 -18.57
N SER A 172 24.30 -30.98 -18.39
CA SER A 172 24.92 -29.65 -18.58
C SER A 172 25.59 -29.09 -17.32
N LEU A 173 25.27 -29.61 -16.13
CA LEU A 173 25.77 -29.11 -14.84
C LEU A 173 27.04 -29.83 -14.34
N PHE A 174 27.49 -30.92 -14.98
CA PHE A 174 28.68 -31.68 -14.56
C PHE A 174 29.65 -31.99 -15.72
N LYS A 175 30.04 -30.98 -16.50
CA LYS A 175 31.33 -31.05 -17.21
C LYS A 175 32.40 -30.42 -16.31
N LEU A 176 33.17 -31.28 -15.65
CA LEU A 176 34.40 -30.92 -14.95
C LEU A 176 35.38 -30.23 -15.91
N PRO A 177 36.24 -29.31 -15.42
CA PRO A 177 37.28 -28.69 -16.23
C PRO A 177 38.23 -29.77 -16.75
N LYS A 178 38.59 -29.70 -18.03
CA LYS A 178 39.77 -30.41 -18.53
C LYS A 178 40.98 -29.49 -18.31
N ASP A 179 41.99 -30.02 -17.63
CA ASP A 179 43.37 -29.54 -17.75
C ASP A 179 43.82 -29.57 -19.22
#